data_AF-A0A5B2TC38-F1
#
_entry.id   AF-A0A5B2TC38-F1
#
_cell.length_a   1.000
_cell.length_b   1.000
_cell.length_c   1.000
_cell.angle_alpha   90.00
_cell.angle_beta   90.00
_cell.angle_gamma   90.00
#
_symmetry.space_group_name_H-M   'P 1'
#
loop_
_entity.id
_entity.type
_entity.pdbx_description
1 polymer ?
#
loop_
_entity_poly.entity_id
_entity_poly.type
_entity_poly.pdbx_seq_one_letter_code
_entity_poly.pdbx_strand_id
1 'polypeptide(L)'
;MMFLARSSAGLLLWAFGFSALYALHGFGCESGWHEVGIAGSTLFRWVMVSTWMLLCIAGLVTIWWMRSAPAGFERRLSLASAVIGCVATVITGVPVTIASVCV
;
A
#
# COMPACT_ATOMS: atom_id res chain seq x y z
N MET A 1 -9.70 2.25 23.29
CA MET A 1 -9.40 2.90 22.01
C MET A 1 -8.09 2.41 21.39
N MET A 2 -6.96 2.40 22.12
CA MET A 2 -5.63 2.08 21.54
C MET A 2 -5.48 0.63 21.02
N PHE A 3 -6.17 -0.33 21.64
CA PHE A 3 -6.16 -1.73 21.20
C PHE A 3 -6.79 -1.92 19.82
N LEU A 4 -8.01 -1.40 19.62
CA LEU A 4 -8.72 -1.43 18.33
C LEU A 4 -7.90 -0.78 17.22
N ALA A 5 -7.28 0.37 17.50
CA ALA A 5 -6.42 1.06 16.53
C ALA A 5 -5.21 0.20 16.13
N ARG A 6 -4.52 -0.44 17.08
CA ARG A 6 -3.39 -1.33 16.78
C ARG A 6 -3.83 -2.58 16.01
N SER A 7 -4.95 -3.18 16.39
CA SER A 7 -5.46 -4.39 15.73
C SER A 7 -5.98 -4.14 14.32
N SER A 8 -6.42 -2.92 14.01
CA SER A 8 -6.91 -2.56 12.66
C SER A 8 -5.86 -1.85 11.79
N ALA A 9 -4.73 -1.40 12.35
CA ALA A 9 -3.71 -0.62 11.65
C ALA A 9 -3.25 -1.23 10.32
N GLY A 10 -3.01 -2.55 10.29
CA GLY A 10 -2.60 -3.25 9.06
C GLY A 10 -3.64 -3.16 7.93
N LEU A 11 -4.92 -3.34 8.27
CA LEU A 11 -6.03 -3.28 7.32
C LEU A 11 -6.34 -1.83 6.92
N LEU A 12 -6.21 -0.87 7.85
CA LEU A 12 -6.36 0.55 7.55
C LEU A 12 -5.27 1.04 6.60
N LEU A 13 -4.02 0.60 6.80
CA LEU A 13 -2.93 0.92 5.89
C LEU A 13 -3.19 0.37 4.48
N TRP A 14 -3.66 -0.88 4.39
CA TRP A 14 -4.06 -1.46 3.12
C TRP A 14 -5.20 -0.68 2.44
N ALA A 15 -6.28 -0.39 3.17
CA ALA A 15 -7.42 0.34 2.66
C ALA A 15 -7.02 1.74 2.15
N PHE A 16 -6.22 2.46 2.94
CA PHE A 16 -5.66 3.74 2.56
C PHE A 16 -4.78 3.62 1.31
N GLY A 17 -3.87 2.64 1.29
CA GLY A 17 -2.97 2.41 0.17
C GLY A 17 -3.71 2.10 -1.13
N PHE A 18 -4.74 1.26 -1.06
CA PHE A 18 -5.60 0.94 -2.19
C PHE A 18 -6.31 2.19 -2.73
N SER A 19 -6.94 2.97 -1.85
CA SER A 19 -7.62 4.20 -2.23
C SER A 19 -6.65 5.24 -2.83
N ALA A 20 -5.48 5.40 -2.23
CA ALA A 20 -4.46 6.35 -2.71
C ALA A 20 -3.92 5.96 -4.09
N LEU A 21 -3.63 4.67 -4.31
CA LEU A 21 -3.18 4.17 -5.61
C LEU A 21 -4.23 4.40 -6.69
N TYR A 22 -5.49 4.08 -6.43
CA TYR A 22 -6.58 4.29 -7.40
C TYR A 22 -6.85 5.78 -7.67
N ALA A 23 -6.78 6.63 -6.65
CA ALA A 23 -6.93 8.07 -6.82
C ALA A 23 -5.79 8.66 -7.67
N LEU A 24 -4.55 8.28 -7.39
CA LEU A 24 -3.39 8.68 -8.20
C LEU A 24 -3.45 8.11 -9.62
N HIS A 25 -4.03 6.92 -9.80
CA HIS A 25 -4.19 6.30 -11.12
C HIS A 25 -5.16 7.12 -11.97
N GLY A 26 -6.33 7.48 -11.43
CA GLY A 26 -7.29 8.35 -12.13
C GLY A 26 -6.70 9.73 -12.43
N PHE A 27 -6.10 10.36 -11.42
CA PHE A 27 -5.48 11.68 -11.57
C PHE A 27 -4.33 11.67 -12.58
N GLY A 28 -3.49 10.64 -12.57
CA GLY A 28 -2.36 10.49 -13.48
C GLY A 28 -2.78 10.23 -14.92
N CYS A 29 -3.89 9.51 -15.15
CA CYS A 29 -4.44 9.35 -16.51
C CYS A 29 -5.03 10.67 -17.02
N GLU A 30 -5.81 11.40 -16.23
CA GLU A 30 -6.37 12.70 -16.63
C GLU A 30 -5.30 13.77 -16.85
N SER A 31 -4.25 13.77 -16.02
CA SER A 31 -3.14 14.73 -16.10
C SER A 31 -2.11 14.40 -17.19
N GLY A 32 -2.32 13.35 -17.99
CA GLY A 32 -1.41 12.98 -19.07
C GLY A 32 -0.05 12.44 -18.62
N TRP A 33 0.09 11.93 -17.40
CA TRP A 33 1.37 11.38 -16.90
C TRP A 33 1.88 10.17 -17.68
N HIS A 34 1.00 9.52 -18.45
CA HIS A 34 1.36 8.45 -19.36
C HIS A 34 2.14 8.95 -20.59
N GLU A 35 1.97 10.21 -20.99
CA GLU A 35 2.65 10.80 -22.15
C GLU A 35 4.06 11.33 -21.79
N VAL A 36 4.30 11.62 -20.51
CA VAL A 36 5.57 12.14 -20.03
C VAL A 36 6.57 10.99 -19.84
N GLY A 37 7.46 10.82 -20.80
CA GLY A 37 8.55 9.85 -20.73
C GLY A 37 9.67 10.27 -19.78
N ILE A 38 10.01 9.42 -18.79
CA ILE A 38 11.09 9.63 -17.83
C ILE A 38 11.89 8.33 -17.65
N ALA A 39 13.21 8.41 -17.85
CA ALA A 39 14.16 7.33 -17.57
C ALA A 39 13.77 5.96 -18.18
N GLY A 40 13.35 5.94 -19.44
CA GLY A 40 12.95 4.70 -20.15
C GLY A 40 11.57 4.16 -19.77
N SER A 41 10.79 4.89 -18.97
CA SER A 41 9.38 4.59 -18.68
C SER A 41 8.53 5.86 -18.69
N THR A 42 7.31 5.81 -18.17
CA THR A 42 6.42 6.98 -18.05
C THR A 42 6.43 7.51 -16.61
N LEU A 43 6.21 8.81 -16.44
CA LEU A 43 6.03 9.44 -15.13
C LEU A 43 4.96 8.69 -14.32
N PHE A 44 3.88 8.30 -14.98
CA PHE A 44 2.82 7.49 -14.41
C PHE A 44 3.34 6.22 -13.72
N ARG A 45 4.17 5.43 -14.42
CA ARG A 45 4.69 4.17 -13.89
C ARG A 45 5.62 4.41 -12.70
N TRP A 46 6.44 5.47 -12.77
CA TRP A 46 7.30 5.86 -11.65
C TRP A 46 6.50 6.24 -10.40
N VAL A 47 5.43 7.04 -10.54
CA VAL A 47 4.58 7.42 -9.41
C VAL A 47 3.85 6.20 -8.83
N MET A 48 3.33 5.31 -9.67
CA MET A 48 2.68 4.08 -9.21
C MET A 48 3.63 3.15 -8.45
N VAL A 49 4.80 2.87 -9.03
CA VAL A 49 5.79 1.97 -8.42
C VAL A 49 6.35 2.57 -7.13
N SER A 50 6.70 3.86 -7.11
CA SER A 50 7.21 4.51 -5.89
C SER A 50 6.16 4.53 -4.78
N THR A 51 4.91 4.87 -5.08
CA THR A 51 3.81 4.83 -4.10
C THR A 51 3.60 3.43 -3.55
N TRP A 52 3.56 2.42 -4.43
CA TRP A 52 3.42 1.03 -4.01
C TRP A 52 4.58 0.56 -3.13
N MET A 53 5.82 0.90 -3.48
CA MET A 53 7.00 0.58 -2.67
C MET A 53 6.93 1.22 -1.28
N LEU A 54 6.51 2.49 -1.19
CA LEU A 54 6.31 3.16 0.09
C LEU A 54 5.25 2.47 0.95
N LEU A 55 4.15 2.01 0.35
CA LEU A 55 3.09 1.26 1.05
C LEU A 55 3.59 -0.11 1.53
N CYS A 56 4.38 -0.82 0.73
CA CYS A 56 5.02 -2.08 1.13
C CYS A 56 5.98 -1.87 2.31
N ILE A 57 6.82 -0.83 2.25
CA ILE A 57 7.72 -0.46 3.35
C ILE A 57 6.91 -0.12 4.61
N ALA A 58 5.85 0.68 4.49
CA ALA A 58 4.97 1.00 5.61
C ALA A 58 4.31 -0.26 6.21
N GLY A 59 3.94 -1.24 5.39
CA GLY A 59 3.42 -2.54 5.83
C GLY A 59 4.45 -3.32 6.66
N LEU A 60 5.69 -3.41 6.18
CA LEU A 60 6.79 -4.06 6.90
C LEU A 60 7.13 -3.36 8.21
N VAL A 61 7.17 -2.02 8.22
CA VAL A 61 7.37 -1.20 9.43
C VAL A 61 6.25 -1.46 10.43
N THR A 62 5.00 -1.55 9.96
CA THR A 62 3.84 -1.87 10.81
C THR A 62 3.98 -3.25 11.44
N ILE A 63 4.37 -4.27 10.67
CA ILE A 63 4.62 -5.62 11.19
C ILE A 63 5.74 -5.59 12.25
N TRP A 64 6.84 -4.88 11.97
CA TRP A 64 7.96 -4.75 12.89
C TRP A 64 7.55 -4.07 14.21
N TRP A 65 6.77 -2.99 14.13
CA TRP A 65 6.27 -2.29 15.31
C TRP A 65 5.28 -3.13 16.14
N MET A 66 4.48 -3.98 15.48
CA MET A 66 3.58 -4.91 16.16
C MET A 66 4.31 -6.08 16.81
N ARG A 67 5.50 -6.46 16.32
CA ARG A 67 6.33 -7.51 16.96
C ARG A 67 6.85 -7.11 18.34
N SER A 68 7.03 -5.81 18.60
CA SER A 68 7.50 -5.29 19.89
C SER A 68 6.41 -5.26 20.97
N ALA A 69 5.18 -5.65 20.66
CA ALA A 69 4.08 -5.69 21.62
C ALA A 69 4.24 -6.84 22.66
N PRO A 70 3.67 -6.68 23.87
CA PRO A 70 3.62 -7.75 24.87
C PRO A 70 2.98 -9.03 24.33
N ALA A 71 3.46 -10.20 24.78
CA ALA A 71 2.91 -11.48 24.34
C ALA A 71 1.45 -11.65 24.82
N GLY A 72 0.56 -12.09 23.91
CA GLY A 72 -0.85 -12.30 24.21
C GLY A 72 -1.72 -12.39 22.95
N PHE A 73 -3.03 -12.53 23.16
CA PHE A 73 -4.03 -12.52 22.07
C PHE A 73 -3.96 -11.23 21.25
N GLU A 74 -3.73 -10.09 21.92
CA GLU A 74 -3.63 -8.78 21.30
C GLU A 74 -2.51 -8.67 20.26
N ARG A 75 -1.34 -9.24 20.56
CA ARG A 75 -0.20 -9.28 19.64
C ARG A 75 -0.49 -10.19 18.47
N ARG A 76 -1.10 -11.35 18.68
CA ARG A 76 -1.46 -12.27 17.59
C ARG A 76 -2.46 -11.63 16.64
N LEU A 77 -3.50 -11.00 17.17
CA LEU A 77 -4.52 -10.33 16.35
C LEU A 77 -3.93 -9.16 15.55
N SER A 78 -3.15 -8.30 16.20
CA SER A 78 -2.54 -7.13 15.54
C SER A 78 -1.46 -7.53 14.52
N LEU A 79 -0.75 -8.62 14.76
CA LEU A 79 0.25 -9.12 13.83
C LEU A 79 -0.39 -9.85 12.65
N ALA A 80 -1.47 -10.60 12.89
CA ALA A 80 -2.26 -11.21 11.82
C ALA A 80 -2.84 -10.14 10.89
N SER A 81 -3.43 -9.07 11.43
CA SER A 81 -3.97 -7.98 10.61
C SER A 81 -2.89 -7.21 9.85
N ALA A 82 -1.72 -6.98 10.47
CA ALA A 82 -0.56 -6.38 9.80
C ALA A 82 -0.04 -7.24 8.64
N VAL A 83 0.06 -8.55 8.83
CA VAL A 83 0.49 -9.49 7.77
C VAL A 83 -0.55 -9.55 6.66
N ILE A 84 -1.84 -9.71 6.99
CA ILE A 84 -2.92 -9.75 6.00
C ILE A 84 -2.96 -8.45 5.20
N GLY A 85 -2.89 -7.30 5.87
CA GLY A 85 -2.85 -5.99 5.20
C GLY A 85 -1.64 -5.85 4.29
N CYS A 86 -0.45 -6.27 4.73
CA CYS A 86 0.75 -6.23 3.90
C CYS A 86 0.64 -7.13 2.67
N VAL A 87 0.17 -8.37 2.84
CA VAL A 87 -0.04 -9.32 1.73
C VAL A 87 -1.08 -8.78 0.76
N ALA A 88 -2.17 -8.23 1.27
CA ALA A 88 -3.20 -7.60 0.45
C ALA A 88 -2.62 -6.44 -0.36
N THR A 89 -1.82 -5.55 0.23
CA THR A 89 -1.16 -4.43 -0.47
C THR A 89 -0.25 -4.91 -1.60
N VAL A 90 0.51 -5.98 -1.37
CA VAL A 90 1.36 -6.58 -2.40
C VAL A 90 0.49 -7.10 -3.55
N ILE A 91 -0.50 -7.95 -3.26
CA ILE A 91 -1.34 -8.59 -4.27
C ILE A 91 -2.15 -7.55 -5.06
N THR A 92 -2.76 -6.57 -4.40
CA THR A 92 -3.59 -5.56 -5.07
C THR A 92 -2.78 -4.49 -5.78
N GLY A 93 -1.55 -4.20 -5.33
CA GLY A 93 -0.69 -3.21 -5.96
C GLY A 93 0.00 -3.69 -7.25
N VAL A 94 0.26 -5.00 -7.36
CA VAL A 94 0.87 -5.62 -8.56
C VAL A 94 0.14 -5.23 -9.86
N PRO A 95 -1.18 -5.50 -10.03
CA PRO A 95 -1.88 -5.15 -11.27
C PRO A 95 -1.86 -3.64 -11.55
N VAL A 96 -1.94 -2.78 -10.52
CA VAL A 96 -1.90 -1.32 -10.67
C VAL A 96 -0.55 -0.84 -11.23
N THR A 97 0.55 -1.53 -10.92
CA THR A 97 1.89 -1.15 -11.41
C THR A 97 2.25 -1.71 -12.78
N ILE A 98 1.53 -2.74 -13.25
CA ILE A 98 1.82 -3.45 -14.51
C ILE A 98 0.80 -3.10 -15.59
N ALA A 99 -0.49 -3.04 -15.24
CA ALA A 99 -1.57 -2.75 -16.17
C ALA A 99 -1.95 -1.27 -16.09
N SER A 100 -1.29 -0.44 -16.90
CA SER A 100 -1.77 0.92 -17.15
C SER A 100 -2.84 0.88 -18.24
N VAL A 101 -4.11 0.84 -17.84
CA VAL A 101 -5.27 1.04 -18.72
C VAL A 101 -5.75 2.50 -18.60
N CYS A 102 -4.86 3.44 -18.91
CA CYS A 102 -5.32 4.76 -19.30
C CYS A 102 -5.85 4.59 -20.73
N VAL A 103 -7.17 4.42 -20.85
CA VAL A 103 -7.91 4.32 -22.12
C VAL A 103 -8.49 5.66 -22.51
#